data_AF-A0A0C3PY22-F1
#
_entry.id   AF-A0A0C3PY22-F1
#
_cell.length_a   1.000
_cell.length_b   1.000
_cell.length_c   1.000
_cell.angle_alpha   90.00
_cell.angle_beta   90.00
_cell.angle_gamma   90.00
#
_symmetry.space_group_name_H-M   'P 1'
#
loop_
_entity.id
_entity.type
_entity.pdbx_description
1 polymer ?
#
loop_
_entity_poly.entity_id
_entity_poly.type
_entity_poly.pdbx_seq_one_letter_code
_entity_poly.pdbx_strand_id
1 'polypeptide(L)'
;MEHGIGSILVFEYLYFLLQINEGSCDDVEECLILAVKEYQMSGIQATVIDLIAAGLQTHGQNIGALCNVLVDIAKANQMSKKLLK
;
A
#
# COMPACT_ATOMS: atom_id res chain seq x y z
N MET A 1 13.29 -3.23 -5.29
CA MET A 1 12.51 -2.00 -5.59
C MET A 1 11.02 -2.22 -5.37
N GLU A 2 10.53 -3.47 -5.40
CA GLU A 2 9.10 -3.85 -5.28
C GLU A 2 8.45 -3.53 -3.93
N HIS A 3 9.23 -3.30 -2.88
CA HIS A 3 8.68 -3.04 -1.54
C HIS A 3 8.31 -1.57 -1.28
N GLY A 4 8.73 -0.62 -2.14
CA GLY A 4 8.51 0.81 -1.87
C GLY A 4 7.03 1.18 -1.78
N ILE A 5 6.27 0.86 -2.83
CA ILE A 5 4.81 1.12 -2.87
C ILE A 5 4.08 0.27 -1.84
N GLY A 6 4.48 -0.99 -1.64
CA GLY A 6 3.89 -1.85 -0.62
C GLY A 6 4.01 -1.25 0.79
N SER A 7 5.19 -0.73 1.14
CA SER A 7 5.39 -0.03 2.42
C SER A 7 4.49 1.20 2.55
N ILE A 8 4.34 2.00 1.49
CA ILE A 8 3.45 3.17 1.51
C ILE A 8 2.01 2.75 1.81
N LEU A 9 1.52 1.69 1.18
CA LEU A 9 0.14 1.19 1.39
C LEU A 9 -0.06 0.65 2.81
N VAL A 10 0.94 -0.07 3.35
CA VAL A 10 0.92 -0.56 4.74
C VAL A 10 0.89 0.61 5.74
N PHE A 11 1.75 1.62 5.54
CA PHE A 11 1.80 2.77 6.44
C PHE A 11 0.56 3.67 6.33
N GLU A 12 0.02 3.86 5.14
CA GLU A 12 -1.27 4.53 4.94
C GLU A 12 -2.37 3.81 5.73
N TYR A 13 -2.48 2.48 5.59
CA TYR A 13 -3.47 1.70 6.32
C TYR A 13 -3.29 1.80 7.83
N LEU A 14 -2.05 1.67 8.32
CA LEU A 14 -1.70 1.81 9.74
C LEU A 14 -2.14 3.17 10.28
N TYR A 15 -1.88 4.25 9.53
CA TYR A 15 -2.24 5.61 9.94
C TYR A 15 -3.75 5.77 10.19
N PHE A 16 -4.59 5.20 9.33
CA PHE A 16 -6.04 5.24 9.50
C PHE A 16 -6.53 4.22 10.54
N LEU A 17 -5.91 3.05 10.61
CA LEU A 17 -6.23 2.03 11.61
C LEU A 17 -6.06 2.57 13.03
N LEU A 18 -4.97 3.31 13.29
CA LEU A 18 -4.70 3.94 14.57
C LEU A 18 -5.72 5.02 14.95
N GLN A 19 -6.27 5.75 13.96
CA GLN A 19 -7.32 6.76 14.21
C GLN A 19 -8.68 6.15 14.52
N ILE A 20 -9.03 5.05 13.84
CA ILE A 20 -10.32 4.38 14.09
C ILE A 20 -10.29 3.64 15.42
N ASN A 21 -9.14 3.08 15.78
CA ASN A 21 -8.95 2.31 17.00
C ASN A 21 -8.54 3.17 18.20
N GLU A 22 -8.97 4.44 18.29
CA GLU A 22 -8.72 5.29 19.48
C GLU A 22 -9.14 4.55 20.76
N GLY A 23 -8.16 3.99 21.49
CA GLY A 23 -8.34 3.22 22.73
C GLY A 23 -8.39 1.69 22.63
N SER A 24 -8.23 1.07 21.45
CA SER A 24 -8.20 -0.40 21.27
C SER A 24 -6.91 -0.95 20.67
N CYS A 25 -6.06 -0.07 20.12
CA CYS A 25 -4.71 -0.42 19.72
C CYS A 25 -3.72 0.23 20.69
N ASP A 26 -3.55 -0.39 21.85
CA ASP A 26 -2.59 0.07 22.87
C ASP A 26 -1.14 -0.13 22.44
N ASP A 27 -0.91 -0.95 21.40
CA ASP A 27 0.40 -1.23 20.83
C ASP A 27 0.44 -0.99 19.31
N VAL A 28 1.20 0.04 18.91
CA VAL A 28 1.46 0.38 17.50
C VAL A 28 2.10 -0.81 16.76
N GLU A 29 2.89 -1.64 17.45
CA GLU A 29 3.51 -2.84 16.85
C GLU A 29 2.46 -3.85 16.41
N GLU A 30 1.45 -4.13 17.25
CA GLU A 30 0.35 -5.02 16.91
C GLU A 30 -0.46 -4.50 15.71
N CYS A 31 -0.75 -3.19 15.68
CA CYS A 31 -1.41 -2.56 14.54
C CYS A 31 -0.58 -2.64 13.26
N LEU A 32 0.75 -2.50 13.35
CA LEU A 32 1.64 -2.66 12.21
C LEU A 32 1.64 -4.10 11.69
N ILE A 33 1.70 -5.09 12.58
CA ILE A 33 1.61 -6.51 12.22
C ILE A 33 0.28 -6.80 11.52
N LEU A 34 -0.83 -6.25 12.02
CA LEU A 34 -2.13 -6.39 11.38
C LEU A 34 -2.14 -5.75 9.99
N ALA A 35 -1.60 -4.54 9.84
CA ALA A 35 -1.51 -3.85 8.55
C ALA A 35 -0.71 -4.67 7.51
N VAL A 36 0.43 -5.24 7.91
CA VAL A 36 1.24 -6.11 7.04
C VAL A 36 0.48 -7.37 6.65
N LYS A 37 -0.19 -8.04 7.61
CA LYS A 37 -0.98 -9.23 7.32
C LYS A 37 -2.11 -8.94 6.34
N GLU A 38 -2.83 -7.84 6.54
CA GLU A 38 -3.89 -7.42 5.62
C GLU A 38 -3.35 -7.14 4.21
N TYR A 39 -2.18 -6.49 4.09
CA TYR A 39 -1.57 -6.24 2.79
C TYR A 39 -1.24 -7.55 2.05
N GLN A 40 -0.65 -8.51 2.77
CA GLN A 40 -0.29 -9.82 2.21
C GLN A 40 -1.52 -10.66 1.85
N MET A 41 -2.55 -10.67 2.69
CA MET A 41 -3.75 -11.50 2.49
C MET A 41 -4.77 -10.89 1.51
N SER A 42 -4.72 -9.58 1.28
CA SER A 42 -5.70 -8.88 0.43
C SER A 42 -5.56 -9.11 -1.08
N GLY A 43 -4.49 -9.78 -1.53
CA GLY A 43 -4.15 -9.88 -2.96
C GLY A 43 -3.64 -8.58 -3.58
N ILE A 44 -3.64 -7.48 -2.82
CA ILE A 44 -3.12 -6.17 -3.25
C ILE A 44 -1.62 -6.28 -3.52
N GLN A 45 -0.88 -7.03 -2.71
CA GLN A 45 0.56 -7.23 -2.93
C GLN A 45 0.88 -7.78 -4.33
N ALA A 46 0.21 -8.86 -4.74
CA ALA A 46 0.42 -9.46 -6.06
C ALA A 46 0.05 -8.47 -7.17
N THR A 47 -1.11 -7.81 -7.02
CA THR A 47 -1.60 -6.81 -7.98
C THR A 47 -0.60 -5.65 -8.15
N VAL A 48 -0.06 -5.13 -7.05
CA VAL A 48 0.91 -4.03 -7.05
C VAL A 48 2.22 -4.45 -7.72
N ILE A 49 2.72 -5.66 -7.45
CA ILE A 49 3.94 -6.19 -8.08
C ILE A 49 3.76 -6.26 -9.61
N ASP A 50 2.66 -6.83 -10.08
CA ASP A 50 2.38 -6.98 -11.51
C ASP A 50 2.26 -5.61 -12.21
N LEU A 51 1.57 -4.65 -11.59
CA LEU A 51 1.41 -3.31 -12.12
C LEU A 51 2.74 -2.53 -12.17
N ILE A 52 3.58 -2.66 -11.15
CA ILE A 52 4.92 -2.05 -11.14
C ILE A 52 5.78 -2.63 -12.26
N ALA A 53 5.77 -3.95 -12.43
CA ALA A 53 6.51 -4.61 -13.50
C ALA A 53 6.06 -4.11 -14.89
N ALA A 54 4.75 -4.02 -15.13
CA ALA A 54 4.20 -3.47 -16.37
C ALA A 54 4.57 -1.99 -16.59
N GLY A 55 4.52 -1.18 -15.53
CA GLY A 55 4.92 0.23 -15.58
C GLY A 55 6.40 0.40 -15.91
N LEU A 56 7.28 -0.41 -15.31
CA LEU A 56 8.71 -0.41 -15.60
C LEU A 56 9.03 -0.84 -17.03
N GLN A 57 8.33 -1.86 -17.56
CA GLN A 57 8.51 -2.28 -18.95
C GLN A 57 8.10 -1.17 -19.94
N THR A 58 7.02 -0.44 -19.63
CA THR A 58 6.47 0.56 -20.55
C THR A 58 7.18 1.92 -20.45
N HIS A 59 7.56 2.33 -19.24
CA HIS A 59 8.04 3.68 -18.94
C HIS A 59 9.43 3.72 -18.27
N GLY A 60 10.15 2.61 -18.19
CA GLY A 60 11.42 2.52 -17.46
C GLY A 60 12.50 3.53 -17.89
N GLN A 61 12.46 4.00 -19.15
CA GLN A 61 13.37 5.05 -19.65
C GLN A 61 12.87 6.48 -19.41
N ASN A 62 11.58 6.66 -19.07
CA ASN A 62 10.98 7.96 -18.76
C ASN A 62 10.55 7.98 -17.30
N ILE A 63 11.48 8.39 -16.43
CA ILE A 63 11.28 8.45 -14.98
C ILE A 63 10.06 9.30 -14.61
N GLY A 64 9.80 10.41 -15.31
CA GLY A 64 8.63 11.26 -15.04
C GLY A 64 7.31 10.52 -15.27
N ALA A 65 7.19 9.81 -16.39
CA ALA A 65 6.02 8.99 -16.69
C ALA A 65 5.90 7.80 -15.70
N LEU A 66 7.02 7.15 -15.38
CA LEU A 66 7.06 6.06 -14.42
C LEU A 66 6.58 6.50 -13.02
N CYS A 67 7.05 7.66 -12.54
CA CYS A 67 6.63 8.20 -11.25
C CYS A 67 5.11 8.43 -11.19
N ASN A 68 4.52 8.99 -12.25
CA ASN A 68 3.07 9.18 -12.32
C ASN A 68 2.32 7.84 -12.24
N VAL A 69 2.78 6.82 -12.99
CA VAL A 69 2.20 5.47 -12.93
C VAL A 69 2.29 4.86 -11.53
N LEU A 70 3.44 5.00 -10.86
CA LEU A 70 3.62 4.48 -9.50
C LEU A 70 2.69 5.17 -8.49
N VAL A 71 2.50 6.48 -8.61
CA VAL A 71 1.54 7.24 -7.79
C VAL A 71 0.10 6.77 -8.05
N ASP A 72 -0.27 6.54 -9.30
CA ASP A 72 -1.60 6.08 -9.67
C ASP A 72 -1.86 4.66 -9.17
N ILE A 73 -0.86 3.77 -9.22
CA ILE A 73 -0.92 2.43 -8.61
C ILE A 73 -1.20 2.54 -7.10
N ALA A 74 -0.46 3.38 -6.39
CA ALA A 74 -0.67 3.56 -4.95
C ALA A 74 -2.08 4.08 -4.64
N LYS A 75 -2.56 5.10 -5.37
CA LYS A 75 -3.93 5.64 -5.21
C LYS A 75 -5.03 4.62 -5.52
N ALA A 76 -4.85 3.81 -6.56
CA ALA A 76 -5.82 2.78 -6.93
C ALA A 76 -5.91 1.70 -5.83
N ASN A 77 -4.78 1.32 -5.25
CA ASN A 77 -4.65 0.20 -4.34
C ASN A 77 -4.64 0.58 -2.84
N GLN A 78 -5.04 1.81 -2.50
CA GLN A 78 -5.17 2.27 -1.12
C GLN A 78 -5.95 1.27 -0.26
N MET A 79 -5.29 0.81 0.80
CA MET A 79 -5.84 -0.16 1.71
C MET A 79 -6.86 0.44 2.67
N SER A 80 -6.75 1.75 2.95
CA SER A 80 -7.66 2.52 3.81
C SER A 80 -9.12 2.42 3.37
N LYS A 81 -9.39 2.18 2.08
CA LYS A 81 -10.73 1.92 1.53
C LYS A 81 -11.44 0.75 2.22
N LYS A 82 -10.70 -0.20 2.80
CA LYS A 82 -11.26 -1.33 3.57
C LYS A 82 -11.83 -0.91 4.92
N LEU A 83 -11.42 0.24 5.45
CA LEU A 83 -11.83 0.78 6.75
C LEU A 83 -13.11 1.63 6.66
N LEU A 84 -13.55 2.01 5.45
CA LEU A 84 -14.74 2.85 5.21
C LEU A 84 -16.06 2.06 5.18
N LYS A 85 -16.16 0.95 5.93
CA LYS A 85 -17.39 0.13 5.98
C LYS A 85 -18.44 0.68 6.93
#